data_AF-A0A1C0SBI6-F1
#
_entry.id   AF-A0A1C0SBI6-F1
#
_cell.length_a   1.000
_cell.length_b   1.000
_cell.length_c   1.000
_cell.angle_alpha   90.00
_cell.angle_beta   90.00
_cell.angle_gamma   90.00
#
_symmetry.space_group_name_H-M   'P 1'
#
loop_
_entity.id
_entity.type
_entity.pdbx_description
1 polymer ?
#
loop_
_entity_poly.entity_id
_entity_poly.type
_entity_poly.pdbx_seq_one_letter_code
_entity_poly.pdbx_strand_id
1 'polypeptide(L)'
;MPADSALLILSVFADADCVSFIPRDAASRIATTSGAPVYSSYFDGTVLAGHVGTFTAIGEEMASLALGLFDGGAVTPPVTLKEVALIDWRQVVSRGIARDKIPADAEILHYQPTAWE
;
A
#
# COMPACT_ATOMS: atom_id res chain seq x y z
N MET A 1 -20.17 11.40 1.32
CA MET A 1 -19.72 11.23 -0.08
C MET A 1 -20.81 10.49 -0.86
N PRO A 2 -20.87 10.56 -2.20
CA PRO A 2 -21.77 9.72 -2.99
C PRO A 2 -21.54 8.22 -2.71
N ALA A 3 -22.58 7.40 -2.86
CA ALA A 3 -22.50 5.96 -2.56
C ALA A 3 -21.42 5.24 -3.40
N ASP A 4 -21.24 5.66 -4.65
CA ASP A 4 -20.29 5.07 -5.61
C ASP A 4 -18.99 5.88 -5.71
N SER A 5 -18.41 6.22 -4.56
CA SER A 5 -17.14 6.96 -4.51
C SER A 5 -16.05 6.19 -3.79
N ALA A 6 -14.81 6.46 -4.21
CA ALA A 6 -13.60 6.00 -3.54
C ALA A 6 -12.68 7.19 -3.33
N LEU A 7 -11.82 7.10 -2.31
CA LEU A 7 -10.78 8.09 -2.07
C LEU A 7 -9.43 7.53 -2.49
N LEU A 8 -8.67 8.31 -3.23
CA LEU A 8 -7.25 8.09 -3.46
C LEU A 8 -6.48 9.15 -2.67
N ILE A 9 -5.73 8.72 -1.66
CA ILE A 9 -4.92 9.59 -0.81
C ILE A 9 -3.47 9.43 -1.20
N LEU A 10 -2.88 10.51 -1.71
CA LEU A 10 -1.45 10.62 -1.94
C LEU A 10 -0.75 11.13 -0.67
N SER A 11 0.23 12.01 -0.80
CA SER A 11 0.91 12.58 0.33
C SER A 11 0.18 13.82 0.86
N VAL A 12 -0.27 13.76 2.11
CA VAL A 12 -0.78 14.91 2.86
C VAL A 12 0.22 15.22 3.98
N PHE A 13 0.94 16.33 3.83
CA PHE A 13 1.99 16.73 4.78
C PHE A 13 1.52 17.76 5.79
N ALA A 14 0.47 18.52 5.48
CA ALA A 14 -0.11 19.49 6.39
C ALA A 14 -1.60 19.73 6.09
N ASP A 15 -2.32 20.31 7.05
CA ASP A 15 -3.68 20.83 6.86
C ASP A 15 -3.69 22.35 6.65
N ALA A 16 -4.89 22.92 6.60
CA ALA A 16 -5.12 24.35 6.41
C ALA A 16 -4.60 25.22 7.56
N ASP A 17 -4.40 24.64 8.75
CA ASP A 17 -3.86 25.32 9.94
C ASP A 17 -2.33 25.15 10.05
N CYS A 18 -1.69 24.63 8.99
CA CYS A 18 -0.26 24.32 8.92
C CYS A 18 0.21 23.27 9.94
N VAL A 19 -0.71 22.45 10.47
CA VAL A 19 -0.32 21.32 11.32
C VAL A 19 0.31 20.25 10.45
N SER A 20 1.54 19.86 10.76
CA SER A 20 2.26 18.83 9.99
C SER A 20 1.80 17.42 10.33
N PHE A 21 1.81 16.53 9.35
CA PHE A 21 1.46 15.12 9.48
C PHE A 21 2.55 14.21 8.90
N ILE A 22 2.70 13.04 9.51
CA ILE A 22 3.23 11.87 8.81
C ILE A 22 2.14 11.46 7.80
N PRO A 23 2.43 11.33 6.50
CA PRO A 23 1.40 11.02 5.49
C PRO A 23 0.58 9.75 5.79
N ARG A 24 1.21 8.75 6.43
CA ARG A 24 0.54 7.54 6.93
C ARG A 24 -0.59 7.88 7.92
N ASP A 25 -0.31 8.76 8.88
CA ASP A 25 -1.27 9.12 9.91
C ASP A 25 -2.41 9.97 9.33
N ALA A 26 -2.11 10.82 8.36
CA ALA A 26 -3.13 11.57 7.61
C ALA A 26 -4.06 10.62 6.84
N ALA A 27 -3.49 9.67 6.07
CA ALA A 27 -4.26 8.66 5.35
C ALA A 27 -5.14 7.84 6.31
N SER A 28 -4.60 7.48 7.47
CA SER A 28 -5.30 6.72 8.51
C SER A 28 -6.53 7.43 9.07
N ARG A 29 -6.36 8.71 9.43
CA ARG A 29 -7.44 9.55 9.95
C ARG A 29 -8.54 9.71 8.91
N ILE A 30 -8.18 10.00 7.65
CA ILE A 30 -9.16 10.14 6.56
C ILE A 30 -9.89 8.82 6.31
N ALA A 31 -9.17 7.70 6.25
CA ALA A 31 -9.74 6.37 6.02
C ALA A 31 -10.78 6.01 7.09
N THR A 32 -10.45 6.25 8.36
CA THR A 32 -11.32 5.97 9.51
C THR A 32 -12.61 6.80 9.49
N THR A 33 -12.58 8.03 8.96
CA THR A 33 -13.75 8.93 8.96
C THR A 33 -14.57 8.90 7.66
N SER A 34 -13.99 8.54 6.52
CA SER A 34 -14.64 8.76 5.22
C SER A 34 -15.88 7.91 4.92
N GLY A 35 -15.98 6.71 5.49
CA GLY A 35 -16.95 5.68 5.12
C GLY A 35 -16.75 5.05 3.73
N ALA A 36 -16.07 5.73 2.81
CA ALA A 36 -15.73 5.26 1.48
C ALA A 36 -14.52 4.30 1.50
N PRO A 37 -14.35 3.42 0.50
CA PRO A 37 -13.10 2.69 0.30
C PRO A 37 -11.97 3.68 0.01
N VAL A 38 -10.86 3.52 0.73
CA VAL A 38 -9.70 4.42 0.64
C VAL A 38 -8.48 3.67 0.12
N TYR A 39 -7.83 4.26 -0.88
CA TYR A 39 -6.61 3.77 -1.48
C TYR A 39 -5.45 4.71 -1.18
N SER A 40 -4.27 4.19 -0.86
CA SER A 40 -3.08 5.02 -0.61
C SER A 40 -1.80 4.21 -0.77
N SER A 41 -0.67 4.89 -1.03
CA SER A 41 0.66 4.29 -0.90
C SER A 41 1.15 4.24 0.56
N TYR A 42 0.41 4.82 1.50
CA TYR A 42 0.70 4.74 2.93
C TYR A 42 -0.27 3.79 3.64
N PHE A 43 0.27 2.71 4.19
CA PHE A 43 -0.52 1.65 4.83
C PHE A 43 -0.29 1.59 6.33
N ASP A 44 -1.35 1.48 7.10
CA ASP A 44 -1.32 1.10 8.53
C ASP A 44 -2.47 0.13 8.89
N GLY A 45 -3.15 -0.39 7.86
CA GLY A 45 -4.29 -1.29 7.98
C GLY A 45 -5.67 -0.61 8.04
N THR A 46 -5.73 0.72 7.94
CA THR A 46 -7.01 1.46 7.84
C THR A 46 -7.45 1.70 6.39
N VAL A 47 -6.50 1.78 5.46
CA VAL A 47 -6.76 1.87 4.01
C VAL A 47 -7.09 0.49 3.43
N LEU A 48 -7.94 0.45 2.40
CA LEU A 48 -8.35 -0.79 1.74
C LEU A 48 -7.19 -1.42 0.96
N ALA A 49 -6.55 -0.64 0.10
CA ALA A 49 -5.54 -1.13 -0.82
C ALA A 49 -4.67 0.00 -1.38
N GLY A 50 -3.70 -0.35 -2.21
CA GLY A 50 -2.73 0.59 -2.75
C GLY A 50 -1.60 -0.12 -3.47
N HIS A 51 -0.85 0.63 -4.25
CA HIS A 51 0.33 0.15 -4.96
C HIS A 51 1.55 0.74 -4.29
N VAL A 52 2.43 -0.12 -3.77
CA VAL A 52 3.54 0.31 -2.91
C VAL A 52 4.81 -0.44 -3.24
N GLY A 53 5.94 0.27 -3.17
CA GLY A 53 7.25 -0.34 -3.00
C GLY A 53 7.40 -0.80 -1.56
N THR A 54 7.33 -2.10 -1.30
CA THR A 54 7.54 -2.63 0.05
C THR A 54 9.01 -2.47 0.44
N PHE A 55 9.29 -2.30 1.73
CA PHE A 55 10.68 -2.24 2.21
C PHE A 55 11.47 -3.50 1.87
N THR A 56 10.80 -4.66 1.83
CA THR A 56 11.40 -5.92 1.36
C THR A 56 11.82 -5.81 -0.10
N ALA A 57 10.92 -5.39 -1.01
CA ALA A 57 11.25 -5.25 -2.43
C ALA A 57 12.37 -4.24 -2.67
N ILE A 58 12.37 -3.12 -1.91
CA ILE A 58 13.46 -2.14 -1.95
C ILE A 58 14.78 -2.78 -1.50
N GLY A 59 14.77 -3.54 -0.41
CA GLY A 59 15.96 -4.22 0.10
C GLY A 59 16.50 -5.29 -0.86
N GLU A 60 15.62 -6.07 -1.48
CA GLU A 60 15.98 -7.07 -2.50
C GLU A 60 16.64 -6.42 -3.71
N GLU A 61 16.07 -5.32 -4.21
CA GLU A 61 16.65 -4.56 -5.33
C GLU A 61 18.02 -3.98 -4.93
N MET A 62 18.14 -3.38 -3.74
CA MET A 62 19.41 -2.88 -3.24
C MET A 62 20.48 -3.97 -3.14
N ALA A 63 20.12 -5.17 -2.68
CA ALA A 63 21.04 -6.30 -2.59
C ALA A 63 21.48 -6.78 -3.99
N SER A 64 20.53 -6.90 -4.93
CA SER A 64 20.81 -7.25 -6.33
C SER A 64 21.80 -6.28 -6.97
N LEU A 65 21.59 -4.97 -6.80
CA LEU A 65 22.48 -3.93 -7.31
C LEU A 65 23.88 -4.01 -6.68
N ALA A 66 23.95 -4.22 -5.37
CA ALA A 66 25.22 -4.33 -4.65
C ALA A 66 26.04 -5.55 -5.12
N LEU A 67 25.39 -6.70 -5.29
CA LEU A 67 26.03 -7.91 -5.82
C LEU A 67 26.54 -7.69 -7.25
N GLY A 68 25.74 -7.07 -8.12
CA GLY A 68 26.15 -6.75 -9.48
C GLY A 68 27.38 -5.84 -9.56
N LEU A 69 27.50 -4.89 -8.63
CA LEU A 69 28.70 -4.05 -8.50
C LEU A 69 29.92 -4.85 -8.02
N PHE A 70 29.75 -5.76 -7.07
CA PHE A 70 30.83 -6.63 -6.60
C PHE A 70 31.35 -7.57 -7.68
N ASP A 71 30.50 -7.98 -8.63
CA ASP A 71 30.88 -8.78 -9.79
C ASP A 71 31.52 -7.95 -10.93
N GLY A 72 31.79 -6.67 -10.70
CA GLY A 72 32.42 -5.77 -11.67
C GLY A 72 31.46 -5.18 -12.71
N GLY A 73 30.16 -5.33 -12.50
CA GLY A 73 29.11 -4.68 -13.29
C GLY A 73 29.01 -3.18 -13.00
N ALA A 74 28.15 -2.50 -13.76
CA ALA A 74 27.81 -1.10 -13.56
C ALA A 74 26.29 -0.94 -13.38
N VAL A 75 25.88 -0.09 -12.44
CA VAL A 75 24.47 0.27 -12.25
C VAL A 75 24.17 1.51 -13.10
N THR A 76 23.16 1.42 -13.96
CA THR A 76 22.69 2.56 -14.76
C THR A 76 21.29 2.98 -14.30
N PRO A 77 21.13 4.20 -13.75
CA PRO A 77 19.82 4.73 -13.39
C PRO A 77 18.92 5.00 -14.62
N PRO A 78 17.58 5.03 -14.45
CA PRO A 78 16.87 4.79 -13.19
C PRO A 78 16.71 3.31 -12.89
N VAL A 79 16.83 2.96 -11.61
CA VAL A 79 16.41 1.65 -11.11
C VAL A 79 14.90 1.71 -10.89
N THR A 80 14.15 0.84 -11.56
CA THR A 80 12.70 0.73 -11.35
C THR A 80 12.44 -0.22 -10.20
N LEU A 81 11.86 0.29 -9.12
CA LEU A 81 11.38 -0.54 -8.03
C LEU A 81 10.10 -1.26 -8.45
N LYS A 82 10.02 -2.55 -8.14
CA LYS A 82 8.79 -3.31 -8.29
C LYS A 82 7.80 -2.85 -7.23
N GLU A 83 6.72 -2.23 -7.66
CA GLU A 83 5.57 -1.97 -6.81
C GLU A 83 4.62 -3.19 -6.85
N VAL A 84 3.96 -3.43 -5.72
CA VAL A 84 2.99 -4.52 -5.56
C VAL A 84 1.67 -3.95 -5.08
N ALA A 85 0.56 -4.55 -5.52
CA ALA A 85 -0.74 -4.26 -4.95
C ALA A 85 -0.81 -4.86 -3.55
N LEU A 86 -0.92 -4.03 -2.51
CA LEU A 86 -1.20 -4.47 -1.15
C LEU A 86 -2.68 -4.26 -0.84
N ILE A 87 -3.28 -5.21 -0.12
CA ILE A 87 -4.70 -5.16 0.25
C ILE A 87 -4.86 -5.61 1.71
N ASP A 88 -5.62 -4.86 2.51
CA ASP A 88 -5.96 -5.28 3.87
C ASP A 88 -7.22 -6.15 3.88
N TRP A 89 -7.08 -7.42 4.29
CA TRP A 89 -8.19 -8.37 4.31
C TRP A 89 -9.36 -7.94 5.20
N ARG A 90 -9.10 -7.23 6.30
CA ARG A 90 -10.17 -6.75 7.20
C ARG A 90 -11.06 -5.73 6.50
N GLN A 91 -10.48 -4.92 5.61
CA GLN A 91 -11.21 -3.94 4.80
C GLN A 91 -12.00 -4.61 3.66
N VAL A 92 -11.48 -5.70 3.09
CA VAL A 92 -12.22 -6.52 2.12
C VAL A 92 -13.49 -7.10 2.76
N VAL A 93 -13.33 -7.73 3.93
CA VAL A 93 -14.44 -8.36 4.67
C VAL A 93 -15.47 -7.34 5.13
N SER A 94 -15.05 -6.23 5.74
CA SER A 94 -15.97 -5.21 6.27
C SER A 94 -16.83 -4.55 5.19
N ARG A 95 -16.36 -4.59 3.94
CA ARG A 95 -17.05 -4.00 2.78
C ARG A 95 -17.75 -5.03 1.90
N GLY A 96 -17.69 -6.32 2.24
CA GLY A 96 -18.31 -7.38 1.45
C GLY A 96 -17.73 -7.51 0.04
N ILE A 97 -16.44 -7.18 -0.14
CA ILE A 97 -15.78 -7.30 -1.44
C ILE A 97 -15.54 -8.79 -1.73
N ALA A 98 -15.99 -9.25 -2.89
CA ALA A 98 -15.83 -10.64 -3.29
C ALA A 98 -14.35 -10.97 -3.58
N ARG A 99 -13.89 -12.15 -3.15
CA ARG A 99 -12.48 -12.57 -3.25
C ARG A 99 -11.98 -12.65 -4.70
N ASP A 100 -12.85 -13.00 -5.64
CA ASP A 100 -12.56 -13.05 -7.07
C ASP A 100 -12.33 -11.67 -7.71
N LYS A 101 -12.61 -10.58 -6.99
CA LYS A 101 -12.27 -9.20 -7.39
C LYS A 101 -10.86 -8.78 -6.98
N ILE A 102 -10.17 -9.59 -6.19
CA ILE A 102 -8.80 -9.31 -5.77
C ILE A 102 -7.84 -9.72 -6.90
N PRO A 103 -6.92 -8.84 -7.35
CA PRO A 103 -5.88 -9.21 -8.30
C PRO A 103 -5.06 -10.41 -7.81
N ALA A 104 -4.76 -11.35 -8.73
CA ALA A 104 -4.06 -12.59 -8.37
C ALA A 104 -2.63 -12.37 -7.87
N ASP A 105 -2.02 -11.24 -8.22
CA ASP A 105 -0.68 -10.82 -7.84
C ASP A 105 -0.66 -9.85 -6.64
N ALA A 106 -1.81 -9.60 -6.01
CA ALA A 106 -1.89 -8.77 -4.82
C ALA A 106 -1.38 -9.49 -3.57
N GLU A 107 -0.59 -8.79 -2.76
CA GLU A 107 -0.22 -9.21 -1.42
C GLU A 107 -1.35 -8.88 -0.44
N ILE A 108 -1.89 -9.90 0.23
CA ILE A 108 -3.00 -9.75 1.17
C ILE A 108 -2.45 -9.68 2.60
N LEU A 109 -2.63 -8.53 3.23
CA LEU A 109 -2.29 -8.31 4.63
C LEU A 109 -3.43 -8.72 5.56
N HIS A 110 -3.07 -9.09 6.79
CA HIS A 110 -4.00 -9.43 7.87
C HIS A 110 -5.00 -10.55 7.52
N TYR A 111 -4.64 -11.39 6.56
CA TYR A 111 -5.37 -12.62 6.28
C TYR A 111 -5.15 -13.62 7.42
N GLN A 112 -6.24 -14.11 7.99
CA GLN A 112 -6.21 -15.20 8.96
C GLN A 112 -6.97 -16.38 8.35
N PRO A 113 -6.26 -17.40 7.82
CA PRO A 113 -6.91 -18.58 7.30
C PRO A 113 -7.68 -19.29 8.40
N THR A 114 -8.77 -19.94 8.01
CA THR A 114 -9.50 -20.81 8.94
C THR A 114 -8.78 -22.15 9.11
N ALA A 115 -9.19 -22.97 10.08
CA ALA A 115 -8.61 -24.30 10.29
C ALA A 115 -8.81 -25.28 9.12
N TRP A 116 -9.62 -24.90 8.12
CA TRP A 116 -10.03 -25.75 7.00
C TRP A 116 -9.59 -25.22 5.64
N GLU A 117 -8.76 -24.18 5.63
CA GLU A 117 -8.02 -23.67 4.46
C GLU A 117 -6.55 -24.09 4.56
#